data_AF-A0A2G4H2Y2-F1
#
_entry.id   AF-A0A2G4H2Y2-F1
#
_cell.length_a   1.000
_cell.length_b   1.000
_cell.length_c   1.000
_cell.angle_alpha   90.00
_cell.angle_beta   90.00
_cell.angle_gamma   90.00
#
_symmetry.space_group_name_H-M   'P 1'
#
loop_
_entity.id
_entity.type
_entity.pdbx_description
1 polymer ?
#
loop_
_entity_poly.entity_id
_entity_poly.type
_entity_poly.pdbx_seq_one_letter_code
_entity_poly.pdbx_strand_id
1 'polypeptide(L)'
;MPGEARVLAAAEASLNGNRRGLRKLWPFLGPAFVAAIAYVDPGNFATNIAAGSGYGYMLLWVILVANLMGMLVQSMSAKLGIASGMSLPEACRKRHSKPVTIALWLIAEFVAMATDLAEFIGAAVALYLLFGLPLLPAALVTAVGSFGILA
;
A
#
# COMPACT_ATOMS: atom_id res chain seq x y z
N MET A 1 13.07 10.94 -4.86
CA MET A 1 12.35 12.21 -5.14
C MET A 1 12.57 13.23 -4.02
N PRO A 2 12.49 14.55 -4.25
CA PRO A 2 12.73 15.58 -3.21
C PRO A 2 11.82 15.48 -1.96
N GLY A 3 10.68 14.79 -2.05
CA GLY A 3 9.82 14.47 -0.91
C GLY A 3 10.40 13.41 0.05
N GLU A 4 11.04 12.37 -0.47
CA GLU A 4 11.64 11.30 0.36
C GLU A 4 12.78 11.83 1.23
N ALA A 5 13.64 12.68 0.67
CA ALA A 5 14.74 13.31 1.40
C ALA A 5 14.23 14.19 2.57
N ARG A 6 13.08 14.86 2.40
CA ARG A 6 12.46 15.66 3.47
C ARG A 6 11.82 14.80 4.56
N VAL A 7 11.18 13.69 4.19
CA VAL A 7 10.61 12.73 5.14
C VAL A 7 11.72 12.05 5.94
N LEU A 8 12.82 11.66 5.28
CA LEU A 8 14.00 11.08 5.92
C LEU A 8 14.67 12.07 6.86
N ALA A 9 14.92 13.32 6.43
CA ALA A 9 15.49 14.35 7.30
C ALA A 9 14.59 14.69 8.50
N ALA A 10 13.27 14.72 8.31
CA ALA A 10 12.30 14.94 9.38
C ALA A 10 12.23 13.75 10.36
N ALA A 11 12.36 12.52 9.86
CA ALA A 11 12.45 11.31 10.67
C ALA A 11 13.76 11.29 11.49
N GLU A 12 14.88 11.66 10.88
CA GLU A 12 16.21 11.73 11.50
C GLU A 12 16.27 12.80 12.61
N ALA A 13 15.69 13.98 12.37
CA ALA A 13 15.54 15.03 13.40
C ALA A 13 14.64 14.62 14.57
N SER A 14 13.66 13.74 14.32
CA SER A 14 12.79 13.13 15.33
C SER A 14 13.54 12.09 16.16
N LEU A 15 14.39 11.29 15.51
CA LEU A 15 15.22 10.25 16.13
C LEU A 15 16.35 10.86 16.99
N ASN A 16 16.96 11.95 16.53
CA ASN A 16 18.04 12.69 17.23
C ASN A 16 17.57 13.47 18.49
N GLY A 17 16.33 13.30 18.94
CA GLY A 17 15.84 13.80 20.24
C GLY A 17 15.38 15.26 20.26
N ASN A 18 15.38 15.95 19.11
CA ASN A 18 15.04 17.38 19.03
C ASN A 18 13.51 17.65 19.03
N ARG A 19 12.67 16.61 19.07
CA ARG A 19 11.20 16.69 19.17
C ARG A 19 10.68 15.74 20.26
N ARG A 20 9.96 16.27 21.25
CA ARG A 20 9.35 15.51 22.37
C ARG A 20 7.84 15.29 22.13
N GLY A 21 7.32 14.15 22.59
CA GLY A 21 5.89 13.82 22.58
C GLY A 21 5.32 13.39 21.21
N LEU A 22 3.99 13.49 21.05
CA LEU A 22 3.24 13.08 19.84
C LEU A 22 3.72 13.76 18.55
N ARG A 23 4.36 14.94 18.65
CA ARG A 23 4.99 15.64 17.51
C ARG A 23 6.14 14.86 16.87
N LYS A 24 6.71 13.86 17.56
CA LYS A 24 7.72 12.94 17.03
C LYS A 24 7.14 11.99 15.98
N LEU A 25 5.85 11.69 16.07
CA LEU A 25 5.13 10.75 15.19
C LEU A 25 4.63 11.39 13.89
N TRP A 26 4.47 12.72 13.86
CA TRP A 26 3.95 13.48 12.71
C TRP A 26 4.65 13.18 11.38
N PRO A 27 5.99 13.08 11.31
CA PRO A 27 6.69 12.76 10.06
C PRO A 27 6.42 11.33 9.55
N PHE A 28 6.06 10.40 10.45
CA PHE A 28 5.84 8.99 10.14
C PHE A 28 4.39 8.68 9.80
N LEU A 29 3.45 9.56 10.15
CA LEU A 29 2.02 9.39 9.87
C LEU A 29 1.71 9.38 8.37
N GLY A 30 2.38 10.21 7.55
CA GLY A 30 2.18 10.24 6.10
C GLY A 30 2.52 8.90 5.42
N PRO A 31 3.76 8.39 5.58
CA PRO A 31 4.13 7.07 5.06
C PRO A 31 3.27 5.93 5.62
N ALA A 32 2.94 5.97 6.92
CA ALA A 32 2.08 4.97 7.55
C ALA A 32 0.65 4.97 6.98
N PHE A 33 0.10 6.15 6.65
CA PHE A 33 -1.22 6.28 6.04
C PHE A 33 -1.27 5.73 4.62
N VAL A 34 -0.26 6.04 3.79
CA VAL A 34 -0.14 5.48 2.43
C VAL A 34 -0.04 3.95 2.49
N ALA A 35 0.77 3.45 3.42
CA ALA A 35 0.90 2.02 3.70
C ALA A 35 -0.42 1.36 4.14
N ALA A 36 -1.23 2.05 4.95
CA ALA A 36 -2.49 1.54 5.46
C ALA A 36 -3.61 1.51 4.40
N ILE A 37 -3.68 2.51 3.52
CA ILE A 37 -4.66 2.54 2.42
C ILE A 37 -4.52 1.33 1.51
N ALA A 38 -3.30 0.85 1.27
CA ALA A 38 -3.05 -0.33 0.46
C ALA A 38 -3.66 -1.63 1.04
N TYR A 39 -4.05 -1.66 2.32
CA TYR A 39 -4.79 -2.78 2.95
C TYR A 39 -6.31 -2.60 2.94
N VAL A 40 -6.80 -1.43 2.53
CA VAL A 40 -8.22 -1.07 2.46
C VAL A 40 -8.61 -0.83 1.00
N ASP A 41 -8.16 -1.73 0.13
CA ASP A 41 -8.41 -1.71 -1.30
C ASP A 41 -9.69 -2.50 -1.67
N PRO A 42 -10.28 -2.25 -2.85
CA PRO A 42 -11.49 -2.93 -3.30
C PRO A 42 -11.38 -4.46 -3.34
N GLY A 43 -10.18 -5.02 -3.56
CA GLY A 43 -9.96 -6.47 -3.57
C GLY A 43 -10.16 -7.09 -2.19
N ASN A 44 -9.65 -6.45 -1.15
CA ASN A 44 -9.91 -6.84 0.23
C ASN A 44 -11.39 -6.69 0.61
N PHE A 45 -12.07 -5.64 0.14
CA PHE A 45 -13.51 -5.48 0.36
C PHE A 45 -14.32 -6.61 -0.30
N ALA A 46 -14.04 -6.95 -1.56
CA ALA A 46 -14.76 -8.01 -2.28
C ALA A 46 -14.64 -9.36 -1.54
N THR A 47 -13.43 -9.71 -1.12
CA THR A 47 -13.17 -10.96 -0.39
C THR A 47 -13.85 -10.98 0.97
N ASN A 48 -13.79 -9.89 1.74
CA ASN A 48 -14.41 -9.80 3.06
C ASN A 48 -15.95 -9.82 2.99
N ILE A 49 -16.54 -9.16 1.99
CA ILE A 49 -18.00 -9.18 1.78
C ILE A 49 -18.47 -10.58 1.37
N ALA A 50 -17.78 -11.22 0.42
CA ALA A 50 -18.12 -12.58 -0.02
C ALA A 50 -17.96 -13.60 1.13
N ALA A 51 -16.89 -13.48 1.91
CA ALA A 51 -16.65 -14.29 3.10
C ALA A 51 -17.73 -14.06 4.17
N GLY A 52 -18.12 -12.80 4.42
CA GLY A 52 -19.18 -12.45 5.36
C GLY A 52 -20.56 -12.93 4.92
N SER A 53 -20.88 -12.88 3.63
CA SER A 53 -22.15 -13.40 3.10
C SER A 53 -22.23 -14.93 3.17
N GLY A 54 -21.11 -15.62 3.00
CA GLY A 54 -21.06 -17.09 3.02
C GLY A 54 -20.91 -17.71 4.42
N TYR A 55 -20.11 -17.08 5.29
CA TYR A 55 -19.70 -17.65 6.59
C TYR A 55 -20.09 -16.77 7.79
N GLY A 56 -20.80 -15.67 7.58
CA GLY A 56 -21.16 -14.72 8.62
C GLY A 56 -19.92 -14.20 9.36
N TYR A 57 -19.97 -14.22 10.69
CA TYR A 57 -18.88 -13.74 11.55
C TYR A 57 -17.76 -14.75 11.82
N MET A 58 -17.85 -15.97 11.27
CA MET A 58 -16.91 -17.05 11.58
C MET A 58 -15.46 -16.72 11.21
N LEU A 59 -15.26 -15.86 10.20
CA LEU A 59 -13.93 -15.52 9.67
C LEU A 59 -13.35 -14.21 10.25
N LEU A 60 -14.03 -13.55 11.20
CA LEU A 60 -13.53 -12.30 11.80
C LEU A 60 -12.15 -12.47 12.46
N TRP A 61 -11.92 -13.61 13.12
CA TRP A 61 -10.62 -13.87 13.75
C TRP A 61 -9.50 -14.03 12.70
N VAL A 62 -9.81 -14.55 11.52
CA VAL A 62 -8.86 -14.68 10.41
C VAL A 62 -8.45 -13.29 9.91
N ILE A 63 -9.42 -12.38 9.75
CA ILE A 63 -9.16 -10.98 9.36
C ILE A 63 -8.27 -10.30 10.41
N LEU A 64 -8.53 -10.52 11.70
CA LEU A 64 -7.71 -9.95 12.78
C LEU A 64 -6.27 -10.45 12.69
N VAL A 65 -6.06 -11.77 12.58
CA VAL A 65 -4.71 -12.36 12.47
C VAL A 65 -4.01 -11.89 11.20
N ALA A 66 -4.71 -11.80 10.07
CA ALA A 66 -4.15 -11.29 8.82
C ALA A 66 -3.65 -9.84 8.95
N ASN A 67 -4.42 -8.96 9.60
CA ASN A 67 -4.03 -7.57 9.87
C ASN A 67 -2.80 -7.49 10.80
N LEU A 68 -2.76 -8.31 11.86
CA LEU A 68 -1.60 -8.35 12.76
C LEU A 68 -0.31 -8.80 12.03
N MET A 69 -0.42 -9.79 11.14
CA MET A 69 0.69 -10.23 10.29
C MET A 69 1.11 -9.14 9.32
N GLY A 70 0.16 -8.42 8.71
CA GLY A 70 0.44 -7.26 7.85
C GLY A 70 1.21 -6.17 8.58
N MET A 71 0.77 -5.81 9.79
CA MET A 71 1.47 -4.85 10.66
C MET A 71 2.89 -5.30 10.98
N LEU A 72 3.10 -6.58 11.29
CA LEU A 72 4.42 -7.14 11.54
C LEU A 72 5.34 -6.96 10.33
N VAL A 73 4.90 -7.39 9.15
CA VAL A 73 5.67 -7.30 7.90
C VAL A 73 6.00 -5.85 7.56
N GLN A 74 5.02 -4.94 7.67
CA GLN A 74 5.21 -3.54 7.36
C GLN A 74 6.14 -2.84 8.36
N SER A 75 6.09 -3.23 9.64
CA SER A 75 7.04 -2.76 10.66
C SER A 75 8.47 -3.21 10.37
N MET A 76 8.67 -4.42 9.85
CA MET A 76 9.99 -4.93 9.47
C MET A 76 10.54 -4.20 8.25
N SER A 77 9.71 -3.98 7.22
CA SER A 77 10.08 -3.19 6.04
C SER A 77 10.45 -1.75 6.41
N ALA A 78 9.69 -1.13 7.31
CA ALA A 78 9.99 0.21 7.82
C ALA A 78 11.30 0.24 8.61
N LYS A 79 11.52 -0.74 9.52
CA LYS A 79 12.78 -0.86 10.28
C LYS A 79 13.99 -1.06 9.36
N LEU A 80 13.86 -1.86 8.30
CA LEU A 80 14.91 -2.03 7.30
C LEU A 80 15.26 -0.70 6.63
N GLY A 81 14.26 0.05 6.17
CA GLY A 81 14.46 1.36 5.55
C GLY A 81 15.13 2.36 6.49
N ILE A 82 14.68 2.42 7.75
CA ILE A 82 15.24 3.34 8.76
C ILE A 82 16.66 2.95 9.16
N ALA A 83 16.94 1.66 9.39
CA ALA A 83 18.24 1.21 9.89
C ALA A 83 19.33 1.17 8.80
N SER A 84 18.95 0.87 7.56
CA SER A 84 19.90 0.70 6.45
C SER A 84 19.97 1.88 5.50
N GLY A 85 19.01 2.81 5.55
CA GLY A 85 18.89 3.93 4.61
C GLY A 85 18.57 3.49 3.18
N MET A 86 18.20 2.24 2.96
CA MET A 86 17.92 1.63 1.65
C MET A 86 16.50 1.11 1.58
N SER A 87 15.92 1.14 0.38
CA SER A 87 14.65 0.45 0.12
C SER A 87 14.84 -1.07 0.08
N LEU A 88 13.75 -1.83 0.29
CA LEU A 88 13.80 -3.31 0.20
C LEU A 88 14.34 -3.80 -1.16
N PRO A 89 13.94 -3.23 -2.33
CA PRO A 89 14.54 -3.60 -3.62
C PRO A 89 16.05 -3.33 -3.71
N GLU A 90 16.53 -2.22 -3.14
CA GLU A 90 17.96 -1.90 -3.11
C GLU A 90 18.75 -2.90 -2.25
N ALA A 91 18.21 -3.27 -1.08
CA ALA A 91 18.79 -4.28 -0.22
C ALA A 91 18.84 -5.66 -0.92
N CYS A 92 17.77 -6.05 -1.61
CA CYS A 92 17.73 -7.28 -2.41
C CYS A 92 18.78 -7.26 -3.53
N ARG A 93 18.89 -6.16 -4.28
CA ARG A 93 19.87 -6.02 -5.37
C ARG A 93 21.31 -6.08 -4.88
N LYS A 94 21.61 -5.59 -3.67
CA LYS A 94 22.96 -5.68 -3.08
C LYS A 94 23.30 -7.08 -2.58
N ARG A 95 22.30 -7.86 -2.14
CA ARG A 95 22.51 -9.18 -1.50
C ARG A 95 22.39 -10.35 -2.45
N HIS A 96 21.65 -10.20 -3.56
CA HIS A 96 21.37 -11.29 -4.50
C HIS A 96 22.09 -11.09 -5.85
N SER A 97 22.24 -12.17 -6.60
CA SER A 97 22.80 -12.13 -7.95
C SER A 97 21.84 -11.41 -8.91
N LYS A 98 22.38 -10.88 -10.03
CA LYS A 98 21.60 -10.22 -11.07
C LYS A 98 20.36 -11.00 -11.55
N PRO A 99 20.42 -12.32 -11.87
CA PRO A 99 19.25 -13.05 -12.34
C PRO A 99 18.13 -13.11 -11.29
N VAL A 100 18.47 -13.31 -10.01
CA VAL A 100 17.48 -13.33 -8.92
C VAL A 100 16.82 -11.97 -8.75
N THR A 101 17.60 -10.89 -8.83
CA THR A 101 17.07 -9.53 -8.72
C THR A 101 16.10 -9.21 -9.86
N ILE A 102 16.41 -9.63 -11.09
CA ILE A 102 15.51 -9.46 -12.25
C ILE A 102 14.23 -10.26 -12.05
N ALA A 103 14.32 -11.51 -11.58
CA ALA A 103 13.14 -12.32 -11.29
C ALA A 103 12.24 -11.67 -10.22
N LEU A 104 12.83 -11.16 -9.13
CA LEU A 104 12.10 -10.43 -8.09
C LEU A 104 11.44 -9.16 -8.63
N TRP A 105 12.12 -8.44 -9.52
CA TRP A 105 11.56 -7.26 -10.17
C TRP A 105 10.35 -7.61 -11.05
N LEU A 106 10.44 -8.67 -11.87
CA LEU A 106 9.32 -9.12 -12.69
C LEU A 106 8.11 -9.52 -11.86
N ILE A 107 8.32 -10.22 -10.74
CA ILE A 107 7.25 -10.60 -9.82
C ILE A 107 6.62 -9.35 -9.19
N ALA A 108 7.44 -8.41 -8.73
CA ALA A 108 6.95 -7.17 -8.13
C ALA A 108 6.11 -6.34 -9.12
N GLU A 109 6.56 -6.24 -10.38
CA GLU A 109 5.84 -5.56 -11.45
C GLU A 109 4.49 -6.22 -11.71
N PHE A 110 4.47 -7.55 -11.78
CA PHE A 110 3.22 -8.30 -11.98
C PHE A 110 2.24 -8.11 -10.83
N VAL A 111 2.72 -8.15 -9.58
CA VAL A 111 1.89 -7.91 -8.39
C VAL A 111 1.34 -6.49 -8.40
N ALA A 112 2.15 -5.48 -8.74
CA ALA A 112 1.70 -4.10 -8.83
C ALA A 112 0.60 -3.91 -9.88
N MET A 113 0.76 -4.49 -11.08
CA MET A 113 -0.28 -4.47 -12.12
C MET A 113 -1.57 -5.17 -11.68
N ALA A 114 -1.47 -6.28 -10.94
CA ALA A 114 -2.64 -6.99 -10.44
C ALA A 114 -3.41 -6.18 -9.39
N THR A 115 -2.72 -5.48 -8.49
CA THR A 115 -3.34 -4.57 -7.52
C THR A 115 -4.02 -3.39 -8.21
N ASP A 116 -3.35 -2.74 -9.16
CA ASP A 116 -3.92 -1.61 -9.91
C ASP A 116 -5.19 -2.03 -10.68
N LEU A 117 -5.19 -3.23 -11.28
CA LEU A 117 -6.38 -3.77 -11.94
C LEU A 117 -7.57 -3.97 -10.96
N ALA A 118 -7.31 -4.48 -9.75
CA ALA A 118 -8.36 -4.65 -8.75
C ALA A 118 -8.93 -3.31 -8.26
N GLU A 119 -8.06 -2.32 -8.03
CA GLU A 119 -8.46 -0.97 -7.66
C GLU A 119 -9.27 -0.29 -8.78
N PHE A 120 -8.83 -0.42 -10.03
CA PHE A 120 -9.51 0.12 -11.20
C PHE A 120 -10.92 -0.46 -11.38
N ILE A 121 -11.06 -1.78 -11.29
CA ILE A 121 -12.37 -2.44 -11.39
C ILE A 121 -13.26 -2.02 -10.22
N GLY A 122 -12.70 -1.97 -9.01
CA GLY A 122 -13.42 -1.54 -7.81
C GLY A 122 -13.99 -0.14 -7.94
N ALA A 123 -13.19 0.82 -8.42
CA ALA A 123 -13.62 2.19 -8.65
C ALA A 123 -14.68 2.30 -9.76
N ALA A 124 -14.52 1.57 -10.86
CA ALA A 124 -15.52 1.54 -11.94
C ALA A 124 -16.87 0.98 -11.45
N VAL A 125 -16.85 -0.10 -10.66
CA VAL A 125 -18.06 -0.67 -10.05
C VAL A 125 -18.67 0.28 -9.02
N ALA A 126 -17.86 0.96 -8.22
CA ALA A 126 -18.35 1.95 -7.26
C ALA A 126 -19.08 3.11 -7.96
N LEU A 127 -18.54 3.62 -9.07
CA LEU A 127 -19.18 4.66 -9.88
C LEU A 127 -20.47 4.15 -10.53
N TYR A 128 -20.49 2.90 -11.00
CA TYR A 128 -21.70 2.25 -11.50
C TYR A 128 -22.80 2.20 -10.43
N LEU A 129 -22.45 1.79 -9.20
CA LEU A 129 -23.41 1.68 -8.09
C LEU A 129 -23.88 3.04 -7.57
N LEU A 130 -23.00 4.04 -7.51
CA LEU A 130 -23.31 5.35 -6.92
C LEU A 130 -24.10 6.25 -7.87
N PHE A 131 -23.76 6.24 -9.16
CA PHE A 131 -24.33 7.16 -10.15
C PHE A 131 -25.18 6.47 -11.23
N GLY A 132 -25.28 5.14 -11.21
CA GLY A 132 -26.00 4.36 -12.22
C GLY A 132 -25.34 4.41 -13.61
N LEU A 133 -24.09 4.86 -13.69
CA LEU A 133 -23.35 4.97 -14.94
C LEU A 133 -23.01 3.58 -15.48
N PRO A 134 -23.24 3.28 -16.78
CA PRO A 134 -22.78 2.01 -17.36
C PRO A 134 -21.27 1.82 -17.17
N LEU A 135 -20.82 0.55 -17.12
CA LEU A 135 -19.44 0.21 -16.76
C LEU A 135 -18.39 0.85 -17.69
N LEU A 136 -18.67 0.98 -18.98
CA LEU A 136 -17.74 1.58 -19.95
C LEU A 136 -17.46 3.07 -19.65
N PRO A 137 -18.48 3.95 -19.53
CA PRO A 137 -18.29 5.31 -19.02
C PRO A 137 -17.62 5.39 -17.66
N ALA A 138 -18.00 4.53 -16.70
CA ALA A 138 -17.42 4.52 -15.37
C ALA A 138 -15.92 4.16 -15.37
N ALA A 139 -15.52 3.20 -16.20
CA ALA A 139 -14.12 2.83 -16.40
C ALA A 139 -13.32 3.96 -17.06
N LEU A 140 -13.89 4.66 -18.05
CA LEU A 140 -13.25 5.82 -18.68
C LEU A 140 -13.04 6.96 -17.69
N VAL A 141 -14.02 7.27 -16.84
CA VAL A 141 -13.90 8.29 -15.79
C VAL A 141 -12.84 7.90 -14.78
N THR A 142 -12.80 6.64 -14.37
CA THR A 142 -11.77 6.11 -13.47
C THR A 142 -10.38 6.24 -14.09
N ALA A 143 -10.22 5.87 -15.36
CA ALA A 143 -8.94 6.00 -16.06
C ALA A 143 -8.48 7.46 -16.12
N VAL A 144 -9.35 8.37 -16.55
CA VAL A 144 -9.03 9.81 -16.62
C VAL A 144 -8.68 10.37 -15.23
N GLY A 145 -9.40 9.95 -14.18
CA GLY A 145 -9.11 10.33 -12.80
C GLY A 145 -7.73 9.87 -12.33
N SER A 146 -7.40 8.58 -12.54
CA SER A 146 -6.10 8.01 -12.17
C SER A 146 -4.95 8.68 -12.92
N PHE A 147 -5.09 8.89 -14.23
CA PHE A 147 -4.07 9.59 -15.03
C PHE A 147 -3.96 11.08 -14.66
N GLY A 148 -5.06 11.73 -14.26
CA GLY A 148 -5.06 13.11 -13.81
C GLY A 148 -4.39 13.32 -12.45
N ILE A 149 -4.36 12.30 -11.59
CA ILE A 149 -3.63 12.33 -10.30
C ILE A 149 -2.12 12.10 -10.52
N LEU A 150 -1.76 11.34 -11.56
CA LEU A 150 -0.38 11.01 -11.92
C LEU A 150 0.33 12.12 -12.73
N ALA A 151 -0.42 13.02 -13.37
CA ALA A 151 0.08 14.14 -14.18
C ALA A 151 0.36 15.39 -13.33
#